data_AF-A0A5B7ICS7-F1
#
_entry.id   AF-A0A5B7ICS7-F1
#
_cell.length_a   1.000
_cell.length_b   1.000
_cell.length_c   1.000
_cell.angle_alpha   90.00
_cell.angle_beta   90.00
_cell.angle_gamma   90.00
#
_symmetry.space_group_name_H-M   'P 1'
#
loop_
_entity.id
_entity.type
_entity.pdbx_description
1 polymer ?
#
loop_
_entity_poly.entity_id
_entity_poly.type
_entity_poly.pdbx_seq_one_letter_code
_entity_poly.pdbx_strand_id
1 'polypeptide(L)' 'MSQLWMDSLQGLFRYDIATTWNDLPLPTPRVEITLQGFEAGVEMNVTAPFYNDPAPPGTPGKPFYGLWDYEGQSPRLPQ' A
#
# COMPACT_ATOMS: atom_id res chain seq x y z
N MET A 1 13.22 24.52 11.12
CA MET A 1 13.39 23.06 11.34
C MET A 1 12.39 22.34 10.45
N SER A 2 12.74 21.24 9.79
CA SER A 2 11.81 20.57 8.84
C SER A 2 10.82 19.64 9.56
N GLN A 3 9.70 19.33 8.91
CA GLN A 3 8.67 18.44 9.44
C GLN A 3 9.21 17.03 9.75
N LEU A 4 10.07 16.50 8.88
CA LEU A 4 10.75 15.21 9.06
C LEU A 4 11.50 15.12 10.41
N TRP A 5 12.17 16.21 10.79
CA TRP A 5 12.88 16.28 12.06
C TRP A 5 11.93 16.29 13.26
N MET A 6 10.82 17.03 13.17
CA MET A 6 9.80 17.05 14.22
C MET A 6 9.13 15.68 14.39
N ASP A 7 8.82 15.01 13.28
CA ASP A 7 8.24 13.68 13.28
C ASP A 7 9.19 12.67 13.93
N SER A 8 10.48 12.71 13.59
CA SER A 8 11.49 11.80 14.14
C SER A 8 11.64 11.94 15.66
N LEU A 9 11.56 13.16 16.19
CA LEU A 9 11.58 13.42 17.64
C LEU A 9 10.34 12.87 18.36
N GLN A 10 9.24 12.72 17.64
CA GLN A 10 7.98 12.16 18.14
C GLN A 10 7.87 10.65 17.88
N GLY A 11 8.91 10.02 17.33
CA GLY A 11 8.90 8.60 16.95
C GLY A 11 7.95 8.30 15.80
N LEU A 12 7.66 9.31 14.97
CA LEU A 12 6.72 9.25 13.86
C LEU A 12 7.47 9.14 12.53
N PHE A 13 7.13 8.14 11.73
CA PHE A 13 7.70 7.90 10.42
C PHE A 13 6.58 7.79 9.40
N ARG A 14 6.69 8.55 8.31
CA ARG A 14 5.72 8.54 7.21
C ARG A 14 6.39 8.09 5.92
N TYR A 15 5.70 7.24 5.16
CA TYR A 15 6.18 6.74 3.88
C TYR A 15 5.04 6.64 2.87
N ASP A 16 5.23 7.27 1.71
CA ASP A 16 4.32 7.17 0.57
C ASP A 16 4.86 6.15 -0.43
N ILE A 17 4.06 5.13 -0.76
CA ILE A 17 4.37 4.23 -1.87
C ILE A 17 4.06 4.97 -3.17
N ALA A 18 5.09 5.49 -3.80
CA ALA A 18 4.97 6.33 -4.98
C ALA A 18 5.17 5.60 -6.32
N THR A 19 5.70 4.38 -6.28
CA THR A 19 6.08 3.61 -7.47
C THR A 19 5.54 2.19 -7.42
N THR A 20 5.37 1.60 -8.61
CA THR A 20 5.15 0.17 -8.76
C THR A 20 6.42 -0.60 -8.42
N TRP A 21 6.31 -1.93 -8.34
CA TRP A 21 7.44 -2.83 -8.08
C TRP A 21 8.58 -2.73 -9.11
N ASN A 22 8.31 -2.22 -10.31
CA ASN A 22 9.27 -2.00 -11.39
C ASN A 22 9.58 -0.51 -11.62
N ASP A 23 9.51 0.31 -10.56
CA ASP A 23 9.89 1.73 -10.55
C ASP A 23 9.06 2.66 -11.45
N LEU A 24 7.87 2.22 -11.91
CA LEU A 24 6.97 3.10 -12.64
C LEU A 24 6.19 4.00 -11.68
N PRO A 25 5.95 5.28 -12.01
CA PRO A 25 5.20 6.18 -11.14
C PRO A 25 3.75 5.71 -10.96
N LEU A 26 3.27 5.63 -9.72
CA LEU A 26 1.85 5.42 -9.44
C LEU A 26 1.08 6.75 -9.59
N PRO A 27 -0.15 6.74 -10.15
CA PRO A 27 -1.07 7.88 -10.09
C PRO A 27 -1.67 8.02 -8.67
N THR A 28 -2.19 9.20 -8.34
CA THR A 28 -2.95 9.42 -7.10
C THR A 28 -4.34 8.77 -7.17
N PRO A 29 -4.87 8.24 -6.05
CA PRO A 29 -4.33 8.28 -4.69
C PRO A 29 -3.28 7.18 -4.40
N ARG A 30 -2.32 7.49 -3.52
CA ARG A 30 -1.18 6.61 -3.16
C ARG A 30 -1.46 5.87 -1.85
N VAL A 31 -0.65 4.87 -1.54
CA VAL A 31 -0.64 4.22 -0.22
C VAL A 31 0.27 5.01 0.72
N GLU A 32 -0.28 5.44 1.85
CA GLU A 32 0.45 6.09 2.93
C GLU A 32 0.62 5.10 4.10
N ILE A 33 1.85 4.97 4.58
CA ILE A 33 2.19 4.20 5.77
C ILE A 33 2.70 5.16 6.84
N THR A 34 2.12 5.08 8.03
CA THR A 34 2.60 5.78 9.22
C THR A 34 3.02 4.77 10.27
N LEU A 35 4.23 4.91 10.81
CA LEU A 35 4.71 4.18 11.99
C LEU A 35 4.87 5.15 13.15
N GLN A 36 4.30 4.82 14.30
CA GLN A 36 4.43 5.62 15.52
C GLN A 36 4.92 4.75 16.66
N GLY A 37 6.03 5.15 17.28
CA GLY A 37 6.56 4.50 18.47
C GLY A 37 5.77 4.82 19.73
N PHE A 38 5.56 3.81 20.58
CA PHE A 38 4.98 3.89 21.91
C PHE A 38 5.85 3.12 22.91
N GLU A 39 5.58 3.26 24.21
CA GLU A 39 6.39 2.65 25.29
C GLU A 39 6.58 1.14 25.14
N ALA A 40 5.57 0.43 24.62
CA ALA A 40 5.57 -1.03 24.50
C ALA A 40 5.52 -1.55 23.05
N GLY A 41 5.71 -0.69 22.04
CA GLY A 41 5.65 -1.15 20.65
C GLY A 41 5.56 -0.04 19.60
N VAL A 42 5.12 -0.43 18.40
CA VAL A 42 4.94 0.46 17.26
C VAL A 42 3.54 0.25 16.71
N GLU A 43 2.79 1.34 16.54
CA GLU A 43 1.55 1.33 15.77
C GLU A 43 1.86 1.57 14.29
N MET A 44 1.28 0.75 13.42
CA MET A 44 1.36 0.92 11.98
C MET A 44 -0.03 1.23 11.43
N ASN A 45 -0.19 2.41 10.84
CA ASN A 45 -1.38 2.79 10.11
C ASN A 45 -1.10 2.76 8.60
N VAL A 46 -1.99 2.14 7.83
CA VAL A 46 -1.90 2.04 6.36
C VAL A 46 -3.18 2.60 5.77
N THR A 47 -3.06 3.71 5.03
CA THR A 47 -4.16 4.30 4.28
C THR A 47 -3.94 4.03 2.80
N ALA A 48 -4.91 3.37 2.15
CA ALA A 48 -4.82 2.99 0.74
C ALA A 48 -6.15 3.22 0.02
N PRO A 49 -6.12 3.44 -1.31
CA PRO A 49 -7.34 3.45 -2.12
C PRO A 49 -8.05 2.09 -2.06
N PHE A 50 -9.38 2.12 -2.02
CA PHE A 50 -10.19 0.92 -2.21
C PHE A 50 -10.53 0.76 -3.69
N TYR A 51 -9.90 -0.21 -4.36
CA TYR A 51 -10.09 -0.46 -5.78
C TYR A 51 -11.36 -1.27 -6.09
N ASN A 52 -11.94 -1.96 -5.10
CA ASN A 52 -13.15 -2.77 -5.23
C ASN A 52 -13.08 -3.79 -6.40
N ASP A 53 -11.91 -4.40 -6.60
CA ASP A 53 -11.71 -5.37 -7.67
C ASP A 53 -12.58 -6.62 -7.43
N PRO A 54 -13.16 -7.21 -8.50
CA PRO A 54 -13.99 -8.39 -8.37
C PRO A 54 -13.19 -9.57 -7.82
N ALA A 55 -13.83 -10.37 -6.97
CA ALA A 55 -13.20 -11.56 -6.43
C ALA A 55 -12.77 -12.51 -7.56
N PRO A 56 -11.57 -13.11 -7.48
CA PRO A 56 -11.15 -14.13 -8.43
C PRO A 56 -12.14 -15.31 -8.37
N PRO A 57 -12.53 -15.88 -9.52
CA PRO A 57 -13.45 -17.01 -9.56
C PRO A 57 -12.78 -18.27 -9.02
N GLY A 58 -13.48 -19.03 -8.18
CA GLY A 58 -13.03 -20.34 -7.73
C GLY A 58 -13.87 -20.92 -6.60
N THR A 59 -13.62 -22.20 -6.29
CA THR A 59 -14.39 -22.94 -5.29
C THR A 59 -13.80 -22.72 -3.89
N PRO A 60 -14.61 -22.35 -2.88
CA PRO A 60 -14.15 -22.24 -1.49
C PRO A 60 -13.46 -23.52 -1.01
N GLY A 61 -12.33 -23.37 -0.31
CA GLY A 61 -11.57 -24.50 0.24
C GLY A 61 -10.70 -25.27 -0.76
N LYS A 62 -10.59 -24.81 -2.01
CA LYS A 62 -9.63 -25.33 -3.00
C LYS A 62 -8.50 -24.32 -3.24
N PRO A 63 -7.29 -24.75 -3.65
CA PRO A 63 -6.26 -23.83 -4.09
C PRO A 63 -6.75 -23.01 -5.29
N PHE A 64 -6.61 -21.69 -5.24
CA PHE A 64 -6.87 -20.79 -6.36
C PHE A 64 -5.58 -20.66 -7.17
N TYR A 65 -5.48 -21.40 -8.27
CA TYR A 65 -4.37 -21.29 -9.21
C TYR A 65 -4.54 -20.02 -10.06
N GLY A 66 -3.46 -19.28 -10.34
CA GLY A 66 -3.54 -18.06 -11.16
C GLY A 66 -3.84 -16.76 -10.40
N LEU A 67 -3.75 -16.73 -9.07
CA LEU A 67 -3.98 -15.49 -8.31
C LEU A 67 -3.02 -14.34 -8.70
N TRP A 68 -1.82 -14.67 -9.17
CA TRP A 68 -0.87 -13.70 -9.72
C TRP A 68 -1.39 -12.95 -10.96
N ASP A 69 -2.40 -13.49 -11.66
CA ASP A 69 -3.06 -12.77 -12.76
C ASP A 69 -3.85 -11.56 -12.23
N TYR A 70 -4.16 -11.51 -10.93
CA TYR A 70 -4.87 -10.42 -10.25
C TYR A 70 -3.91 -9.46 -9.55
N GLU A 71 -2.69 -9.90 -9.25
CA GLU A 71 -1.68 -9.10 -8.57
C GLU A 71 -0.84 -8.32 -9.59
N GLY A 72 -1.07 -7.01 -9.69
CA GLY A 72 -0.20 -6.12 -10.46
C GLY A 72 -0.61 -5.82 -11.90
N GLN A 73 -1.85 -6.12 -12.31
CA GLN A 73 -2.42 -5.43 -13.47
C GLN A 73 -2.63 -3.97 -13.10
N SER A 74 -1.68 -3.10 -13.43
CA SER A 74 -1.93 -1.66 -13.53
C SER A 74 -3.23 -1.45 -14.31
N PRO A 75 -4.06 -0.43 -13.98
CA PRO A 75 -5.27 -0.17 -14.75
C PRO A 75 -4.86 -0.12 -16.22
N ARG A 76 -5.40 -1.01 -17.05
CA ARG A 76 -5.21 -0.92 -18.50
C ARG A 76 -5.78 0.44 -18.89
N LEU A 77 -4.90 1.43 -19.05
CA LEU A 77 -5.29 2.71 -19.61
C LEU A 77 -5.92 2.39 -20.96
N PRO A 78 -7.15 2.87 -21.25
CA PRO A 78 -7.70 2.72 -22.58
C PRO A 78 -6.76 3.40 -23.58
N GLN A 79 -6.45 2.68 -24.67
CA GLN A 79 -5.72 3.24 -25.82
C GLN A 79 -6.53 4.36 -26.48
#